data_AF-A0A7C6E0K1-F1
#
_entry.id   AF-A0A7C6E0K1-F1
#
_cell.length_a   1.000
_cell.length_b   1.000
_cell.length_c   1.000
_cell.angle_alpha   90.00
_cell.angle_beta   90.00
_cell.angle_gamma   90.00
#
_symmetry.space_group_name_H-M   'P 1'
#
loop_
_entity.id
_entity.type
_entity.pdbx_description
1 polymer ?
#
loop_
_entity_poly.entity_id
_entity_poly.type
_entity_poly.pdbx_seq_one_letter_code
_entity_poly.pdbx_strand_id
1 'polypeptide(L)'
;MLNARIAAVKGLSKRAGASTAWIAGGAFALWLKERVNLGKIFLYTGTGAGKTTNAIGLAVRAVGHGLKVVIIQFMKGWRNTGEYLIAERLKPEYEIHLAGREGWVDLRNPSEEDRETARRGLSLAKEKLREKPALLVLDEVALAAYIGLVPVDEVLKLLDEVPEETDVVLTGRYAPPELFNRADFVNLVVEAKSPREIYTKTGITH
;
A
#
# COMPACT_ATOMS: atom_id res chain seq x y z
N MET A 1 19.89 7.99 26.65
CA MET A 1 20.89 8.31 25.59
C MET A 1 20.38 9.24 24.49
N LEU A 2 19.08 9.31 24.18
CA LEU A 2 18.50 10.21 23.16
C LEU A 2 18.59 11.71 23.55
N ASN A 3 18.31 12.03 24.81
CA ASN A 3 18.32 13.43 25.30
C ASN A 3 19.73 14.06 25.36
N ALA A 4 20.78 13.26 25.54
CA ALA A 4 22.17 13.74 25.53
C ALA A 4 22.66 14.12 24.11
N ARG A 5 22.12 13.48 23.07
CA ARG A 5 22.47 13.74 21.66
C ARG A 5 21.77 15.00 21.11
N ILE A 6 20.57 15.31 21.59
CA ILE A 6 19.82 16.53 21.21
C ILE A 6 20.49 17.80 21.79
N ALA A 7 21.06 17.70 23.00
CA ALA A 7 21.75 18.82 23.64
C ALA A 7 23.06 19.21 22.91
N ALA A 8 23.79 18.24 22.36
CA ALA A 8 25.01 18.48 21.60
C ALA A 8 24.76 19.26 20.29
N VAL A 9 23.66 18.95 19.58
CA VAL A 9 23.31 19.62 18.31
C VAL A 9 22.87 21.07 18.52
N LYS A 10 22.13 21.36 19.61
CA LYS A 10 21.71 22.73 19.93
C LYS A 10 22.84 23.62 20.46
N GLY A 11 23.88 23.03 21.06
CA GLY A 11 25.05 23.76 21.57
C GLY A 11 26.00 24.27 20.48
N LEU A 12 26.10 23.55 19.36
CA LEU A 12 26.98 23.88 18.23
C LEU A 12 26.46 25.02 17.34
N SER A 13 25.15 25.26 17.32
CA SER A 13 24.55 26.30 16.45
C SER A 13 24.69 27.73 16.99
N LYS A 14 25.05 27.92 18.27
CA LYS A 14 25.14 29.26 18.89
C LYS A 14 26.53 29.92 18.79
N ARG A 15 27.56 29.23 18.31
CA ARG A 15 28.96 29.74 18.30
C ARG A 15 29.60 29.96 16.94
N ALA A 16 28.95 29.62 15.83
CA ALA A 16 29.54 29.79 14.51
C ALA A 16 28.61 30.63 13.62
N GLY A 17 28.88 31.94 13.58
CA GLY A 17 28.46 32.76 12.44
C GLY A 17 29.37 32.46 11.26
N ALA A 18 29.03 31.46 10.45
CA ALA A 18 29.60 31.24 9.12
C ALA A 18 28.80 30.17 8.34
N SER A 19 28.49 30.51 7.08
CA SER A 19 27.92 29.71 5.97
C SER A 19 27.56 28.23 6.23
N THR A 20 26.27 27.97 6.27
CA THR A 20 25.60 26.66 6.47
C THR A 20 25.60 25.73 5.24
N ALA A 21 26.67 25.70 4.45
CA ALA A 21 26.65 24.97 3.17
C ALA A 21 27.41 23.63 3.13
N TRP A 22 28.21 23.25 4.15
CA TRP A 22 29.15 22.12 3.97
C TRP A 22 29.12 21.00 5.02
N ILE A 23 28.41 21.14 6.15
CA ILE A 23 28.45 20.12 7.23
C ILE A 23 27.25 19.16 7.22
N ALA A 24 26.19 19.45 6.44
CA ALA A 24 25.01 18.59 6.40
C ALA A 24 25.16 17.33 5.51
N GLY A 25 26.21 17.22 4.70
CA GLY A 25 26.30 16.18 3.66
C GLY A 25 26.58 14.77 4.17
N GLY A 26 27.37 14.62 5.25
CA GLY A 26 27.83 13.29 5.70
C GLY A 26 26.83 12.55 6.60
N ALA A 27 26.37 13.20 7.68
CA ALA A 27 25.49 12.58 8.65
C ALA A 27 24.04 12.42 8.14
N PHE A 28 23.55 13.35 7.32
CA PHE A 28 22.23 13.23 6.69
C PHE A 28 22.21 12.17 5.58
N ALA A 29 23.29 12.06 4.78
CA ALA A 29 23.42 11.01 3.79
C ALA A 29 23.67 9.61 4.40
N LEU A 30 24.37 9.53 5.55
CA LEU A 30 24.46 8.27 6.32
C LEU A 30 23.10 7.90 6.92
N TRP A 31 22.35 8.87 7.45
CA TRP A 31 20.99 8.66 7.97
C TRP A 31 19.98 8.26 6.88
N LEU A 32 20.15 8.74 5.64
CA LEU A 32 19.42 8.26 4.45
C LEU A 32 19.89 6.89 3.95
N LYS A 33 21.13 6.48 4.26
CA LYS A 33 21.73 5.21 3.83
C LYS A 33 21.43 4.05 4.76
N GLU A 34 21.13 4.29 6.03
CA GLU A 34 20.42 3.33 6.88
C GLU A 34 18.96 3.28 6.43
N ARG A 35 18.74 2.76 5.21
CA ARG A 35 17.42 2.31 4.76
C ARG A 35 17.06 1.16 5.68
N VAL A 36 16.31 1.46 6.73
CA VAL A 36 15.75 0.42 7.58
C VAL A 36 14.65 -0.24 6.74
N ASN A 37 15.06 -1.21 5.93
CA ASN A 37 14.19 -2.20 5.31
C ASN A 37 13.55 -2.95 6.49
N LEU A 38 12.28 -2.68 6.76
CA LEU A 38 11.59 -3.19 7.94
C LEU A 38 10.39 -4.07 7.57
N GLY A 39 10.12 -4.28 6.28
CA GLY A 39 8.98 -5.04 5.80
C GLY A 39 7.65 -4.56 6.37
N LYS A 40 7.33 -3.26 6.23
CA LYS A 40 6.21 -2.64 6.94
C LYS A 40 4.86 -2.96 6.33
N ILE A 41 3.89 -3.24 7.19
CA ILE A 41 2.51 -3.53 6.80
C ILE A 41 1.63 -2.31 7.05
N PHE A 42 1.07 -1.75 5.98
CA PHE A 42 0.13 -0.65 5.99
C PHE A 42 -1.28 -1.18 5.74
N LEU A 43 -2.26 -0.73 6.53
CA LEU A 43 -3.67 -1.01 6.32
C LEU A 43 -4.43 0.31 6.12
N TYR A 44 -4.99 0.48 4.92
CA TYR A 44 -5.90 1.58 4.60
C TYR A 44 -7.33 1.06 4.60
N THR A 45 -8.07 1.33 5.67
CA THR A 45 -9.44 0.85 5.85
C THR A 45 -10.41 1.99 6.18
N GLY A 46 -11.69 1.67 6.39
CA GLY A 46 -12.75 2.65 6.68
C GLY A 46 -13.71 2.90 5.52
N THR A 47 -14.76 3.66 5.82
CA THR A 47 -15.92 3.88 4.93
C THR A 47 -15.73 5.02 3.94
N GLY A 48 -14.73 5.88 4.12
CA GLY A 48 -14.42 6.96 3.20
C GLY A 48 -13.70 6.47 1.94
N ALA A 49 -13.80 7.24 0.87
CA ALA A 49 -13.07 6.99 -0.36
C ALA A 49 -11.60 7.44 -0.26
N GLY A 50 -10.75 6.95 -1.17
CA GLY A 50 -9.31 7.30 -1.22
C GLY A 50 -8.33 6.24 -0.69
N LYS A 51 -8.79 5.08 -0.20
CA LYS A 51 -7.93 3.97 0.24
C LYS A 51 -7.04 3.45 -0.89
N THR A 52 -7.65 3.03 -2.00
CA THR A 52 -6.94 2.60 -3.22
C THR A 52 -6.08 3.73 -3.76
N THR A 53 -6.60 4.95 -3.89
CA THR A 53 -5.83 6.09 -4.42
C THR A 53 -4.59 6.40 -3.58
N ASN A 54 -4.64 6.24 -2.26
CA ASN A 54 -3.49 6.38 -1.37
C ASN A 54 -2.43 5.28 -1.65
N ALA A 55 -2.86 4.02 -1.77
CA ALA A 55 -1.98 2.92 -2.14
C ALA A 55 -1.33 3.11 -3.52
N ILE A 56 -2.09 3.59 -4.51
CA ILE A 56 -1.58 3.92 -5.84
C ILE A 56 -0.62 5.12 -5.80
N GLY A 57 -0.91 6.14 -5.01
CA GLY A 57 -0.01 7.27 -4.81
C GLY A 57 1.35 6.84 -4.22
N LEU A 58 1.34 5.88 -3.29
CA LEU A 58 2.56 5.28 -2.77
C LEU A 58 3.30 4.47 -3.83
N ALA A 59 2.57 3.68 -4.62
CA ALA A 59 3.13 2.92 -5.75
C ALA A 59 3.83 3.82 -6.78
N VAL A 60 3.15 4.86 -7.24
CA VAL A 60 3.71 5.82 -8.21
C VAL A 60 4.92 6.55 -7.62
N ARG A 61 4.91 6.89 -6.32
CA ARG A 61 6.07 7.47 -5.64
C ARG A 61 7.26 6.51 -5.64
N ALA A 62 7.05 5.24 -5.32
CA ALA A 62 8.11 4.22 -5.33
C ALA A 62 8.68 4.03 -6.74
N VAL A 63 7.82 3.93 -7.76
CA VAL A 63 8.21 3.87 -9.17
C VAL A 63 9.03 5.09 -9.59
N GLY A 64 8.66 6.29 -9.16
CA GLY A 64 9.43 7.51 -9.43
C GLY A 64 10.85 7.50 -8.85
N HIS A 65 11.14 6.61 -7.90
CA HIS A 65 12.47 6.35 -7.35
C HIS A 65 13.14 5.09 -7.95
N GLY A 66 12.59 4.52 -9.03
CA GLY A 66 13.11 3.33 -9.69
C GLY A 66 12.89 2.03 -8.90
N LEU A 67 11.94 2.01 -7.97
CA LEU A 67 11.64 0.84 -7.16
C LEU A 67 10.53 0.02 -7.82
N LYS A 68 10.72 -1.31 -7.85
CA LYS A 68 9.71 -2.24 -8.36
C LYS A 68 8.50 -2.31 -7.42
N VAL A 69 7.31 -2.20 -8.00
CA VAL A 69 6.01 -2.27 -7.34
C VAL A 69 5.14 -3.31 -8.01
N VAL A 70 4.46 -4.11 -7.19
CA VAL A 70 3.44 -5.04 -7.65
C VAL A 70 2.11 -4.69 -6.99
N ILE A 71 1.04 -4.61 -7.77
CA ILE A 71 -0.32 -4.34 -7.32
C ILE A 71 -1.21 -5.51 -7.72
N ILE A 72 -1.99 -6.02 -6.78
CA ILE A 72 -2.98 -7.07 -7.02
C ILE A 72 -4.32 -6.53 -6.53
N GLN A 73 -5.27 -6.39 -7.45
CA GLN A 73 -6.60 -5.86 -7.17
C GLN A 73 -7.61 -6.99 -7.03
N PHE A 74 -8.06 -7.24 -5.81
CA PHE A 74 -9.11 -8.21 -5.54
C PHE A 74 -10.47 -7.65 -5.96
N MET A 75 -11.40 -8.53 -6.38
CA MET A 75 -12.78 -8.17 -6.73
C MET A 75 -12.93 -7.21 -7.93
N LYS A 76 -11.84 -6.92 -8.65
CA LYS A 76 -11.83 -6.03 -9.83
C LYS A 76 -11.39 -6.82 -11.05
N GLY A 77 -12.18 -6.78 -12.13
CA GLY A 77 -11.85 -7.39 -13.42
C GLY A 77 -11.77 -6.42 -14.60
N TRP A 78 -12.13 -5.15 -14.40
CA TRP A 78 -12.15 -4.18 -15.50
C TRP A 78 -10.77 -3.62 -15.84
N ARG A 79 -10.39 -3.73 -17.12
CA ARG A 79 -9.11 -3.22 -17.66
C ARG A 79 -9.16 -1.77 -18.16
N ASN A 80 -10.28 -1.09 -18.00
CA ASN A 80 -10.47 0.31 -18.40
C ASN A 80 -10.26 1.31 -17.24
N THR A 81 -9.78 0.84 -16.08
CA THR A 81 -9.42 1.67 -14.93
C THR A 81 -8.09 2.39 -15.17
N GLY A 82 -7.95 3.62 -14.68
CA GLY A 82 -6.75 4.43 -14.92
C GLY A 82 -5.49 3.80 -14.33
N GLU A 83 -5.63 3.15 -13.18
CA GLU A 83 -4.59 2.40 -12.46
C GLU A 83 -4.07 1.21 -13.26
N TYR A 84 -4.94 0.58 -14.08
CA TYR A 84 -4.55 -0.50 -14.98
C TYR A 84 -3.91 0.04 -16.26
N LEU A 85 -4.55 1.05 -16.87
CA LEU A 85 -4.09 1.64 -18.14
C LEU A 85 -2.72 2.31 -18.05
N ILE A 86 -2.37 2.88 -16.89
CA ILE A 86 -1.09 3.56 -16.69
C ILE A 86 0.11 2.59 -16.68
N ALA A 87 -0.12 1.29 -16.51
CA ALA A 87 0.95 0.29 -16.39
C ALA A 87 1.94 0.34 -17.57
N GLU A 88 1.47 0.46 -18.82
CA GLU A 88 2.35 0.54 -19.99
C GLU A 88 3.32 1.73 -19.93
N ARG A 89 2.95 2.82 -19.26
CA ARG A 89 3.81 4.02 -19.13
C ARG A 89 4.82 3.90 -18.01
N LEU A 90 4.59 3.00 -17.05
CA LEU A 90 5.36 2.87 -15.82
C LEU A 90 6.15 1.55 -15.75
N LYS A 91 6.19 0.78 -16.84
CA LYS A 91 7.06 -0.39 -16.97
C LYS A 91 8.55 0.01 -17.04
N PRO A 92 9.46 -0.86 -16.56
CA PRO A 92 9.21 -2.16 -15.96
C PRO A 92 8.87 -2.15 -14.46
N GLU A 93 8.93 -0.99 -13.80
CA GLU A 93 8.83 -0.90 -12.34
C GLU A 93 7.40 -1.07 -11.79
N TYR A 94 6.37 -0.88 -12.62
CA TYR A 94 4.97 -1.00 -12.22
C TYR A 94 4.30 -2.23 -12.83
N GLU A 95 3.88 -3.17 -11.98
CA GLU A 95 3.14 -4.36 -12.35
C GLU A 95 1.76 -4.35 -11.67
N ILE A 96 0.68 -4.58 -12.43
CA ILE A 96 -0.68 -4.61 -11.89
C ILE A 96 -1.44 -5.84 -12.40
N HIS A 97 -2.13 -6.52 -11.47
CA HIS A 97 -2.90 -7.72 -11.71
C HIS A 97 -4.32 -7.58 -11.20
N LEU A 98 -5.26 -8.07 -12.00
CA LEU A 98 -6.69 -8.08 -11.67
C LEU A 98 -7.08 -9.48 -11.18
N ALA A 99 -7.52 -9.57 -9.93
CA ALA A 99 -7.98 -10.78 -9.25
C ALA A 99 -9.48 -10.71 -8.96
N GLY A 100 -10.26 -10.52 -10.02
CA GLY A 100 -11.71 -10.51 -10.01
C GLY A 100 -12.26 -10.72 -11.42
N ARG A 101 -13.52 -11.10 -11.52
CA ARG A 101 -14.25 -11.16 -12.79
C ARG A 101 -14.72 -9.77 -13.21
N GLU A 102 -15.16 -9.65 -14.45
CA GLU A 102 -15.92 -8.47 -14.87
C GLU A 102 -17.28 -8.44 -14.15
N GLY A 103 -17.68 -7.27 -13.67
CA GLY A 103 -18.91 -7.09 -12.92
C GLY A 103 -18.71 -6.94 -11.41
N TRP A 104 -19.82 -6.77 -10.70
CA TRP A 104 -19.83 -6.56 -9.25
C TRP A 104 -19.93 -7.89 -8.51
N VAL A 105 -19.21 -8.00 -7.40
CA VAL A 105 -19.35 -9.09 -6.43
C VAL A 105 -20.60 -8.86 -5.58
N ASP A 106 -21.45 -9.88 -5.43
CA ASP A 106 -22.49 -9.86 -4.41
C ASP A 106 -21.82 -10.07 -3.04
N LEU A 107 -21.78 -9.02 -2.22
CA LEU A 107 -21.11 -9.05 -0.92
C LEU A 107 -21.78 -9.99 0.10
N ARG A 108 -23.03 -10.41 -0.13
CA ARG A 108 -23.77 -11.32 0.75
C ARG A 108 -23.66 -12.76 0.27
N ASN A 109 -23.61 -12.96 -1.05
CA ASN A 109 -23.51 -14.28 -1.65
C ASN A 109 -22.52 -14.30 -2.83
N PRO A 110 -21.20 -14.23 -2.56
CA PRO A 110 -20.20 -14.24 -3.62
C PRO A 110 -20.23 -15.55 -4.41
N SER A 111 -20.08 -15.46 -5.74
CA SER A 111 -20.12 -16.64 -6.62
C SER A 111 -18.87 -17.51 -6.44
N GLU A 112 -18.90 -18.74 -6.97
CA GLU A 112 -17.68 -19.57 -6.97
C GLU A 112 -16.58 -18.96 -7.86
N GLU A 113 -16.93 -18.26 -8.94
CA GLU A 113 -15.98 -17.53 -9.77
C GLU A 113 -15.31 -16.38 -8.99
N ASP A 114 -16.06 -15.67 -8.14
CA ASP A 114 -15.52 -14.65 -7.24
C ASP A 114 -14.51 -15.28 -6.26
N ARG A 115 -14.81 -16.48 -5.74
CA ARG A 115 -13.91 -17.23 -4.85
C ARG A 115 -12.66 -17.72 -5.58
N GLU A 116 -12.80 -18.24 -6.78
CA GLU A 116 -11.68 -18.74 -7.58
C GLU A 116 -10.72 -17.61 -7.96
N THR A 117 -11.25 -16.49 -8.46
CA THR A 117 -10.45 -15.31 -8.81
C THR A 117 -9.71 -14.74 -7.59
N ALA A 118 -10.36 -14.67 -6.43
CA ALA A 118 -9.74 -14.22 -5.19
C ALA A 118 -8.64 -15.19 -4.69
N ARG A 119 -8.86 -16.52 -4.75
CA ARG A 119 -7.83 -17.53 -4.43
C ARG A 119 -6.62 -17.39 -5.36
N ARG A 120 -6.84 -17.18 -6.66
CA ARG A 120 -5.77 -16.93 -7.64
C ARG A 120 -5.00 -15.65 -7.30
N GLY A 121 -5.69 -14.58 -6.91
CA GLY A 121 -5.06 -13.34 -6.46
C GLY A 121 -4.12 -13.55 -5.26
N LEU A 122 -4.54 -14.35 -4.28
CA LEU A 122 -3.72 -14.65 -3.11
C LEU A 122 -2.52 -15.55 -3.45
N SER A 123 -2.69 -16.54 -4.32
CA SER A 123 -1.58 -17.35 -4.83
C SER A 123 -0.56 -16.50 -5.59
N LEU A 124 -1.03 -15.58 -6.43
CA LEU A 124 -0.18 -14.64 -7.15
C LEU A 124 0.55 -13.69 -6.20
N ALA A 125 -0.10 -13.24 -5.12
CA ALA A 125 0.56 -12.43 -4.09
C ALA A 125 1.74 -13.17 -3.45
N LYS A 126 1.56 -14.45 -3.10
CA LYS A 126 2.63 -15.32 -2.58
C LYS A 126 3.78 -15.48 -3.58
N GLU A 127 3.47 -15.66 -4.86
CA GLU A 127 4.47 -15.74 -5.93
C GLU A 127 5.26 -14.43 -6.05
N LYS A 128 4.55 -13.30 -6.18
CA LYS A 128 5.16 -11.99 -6.38
C LYS A 128 5.95 -11.51 -5.17
N LEU A 129 5.56 -11.91 -3.95
CA LEU A 129 6.34 -11.62 -2.74
C LEU A 129 7.75 -12.23 -2.80
N ARG A 130 7.92 -13.39 -3.43
CA ARG A 130 9.24 -14.04 -3.60
C ARG A 130 10.17 -13.27 -4.54
N GLU A 131 9.60 -12.45 -5.42
CA GLU A 131 10.38 -11.54 -6.27
C GLU A 131 10.90 -10.32 -5.50
N LYS A 132 10.51 -10.16 -4.23
CA LYS A 132 10.90 -9.07 -3.33
C LYS A 132 10.71 -7.67 -3.95
N PRO A 133 9.50 -7.32 -4.45
CA PRO A 133 9.24 -5.95 -4.87
C PRO A 133 9.43 -5.02 -3.68
N ALA A 134 9.82 -3.77 -3.91
CA ALA A 134 9.93 -2.80 -2.82
C ALA A 134 8.57 -2.50 -2.18
N LEU A 135 7.49 -2.62 -2.96
CA LEU A 135 6.12 -2.44 -2.51
C LEU A 135 5.20 -3.49 -3.14
N LEU A 136 4.44 -4.19 -2.30
CA LEU A 136 3.33 -5.06 -2.71
C LEU A 136 2.00 -4.46 -2.24
N VAL A 137 1.10 -4.13 -3.15
CA VAL A 137 -0.24 -3.64 -2.83
C VAL A 137 -1.26 -4.75 -3.04
N LEU A 138 -2.00 -5.09 -2.00
CA LEU A 138 -3.14 -5.99 -2.01
C LEU A 138 -4.42 -5.15 -1.86
N ASP A 139 -4.90 -4.65 -2.99
CA ASP A 139 -6.04 -3.72 -3.06
C ASP A 139 -7.36 -4.49 -2.90
N GLU A 140 -8.24 -4.00 -2.02
CA GLU A 140 -9.52 -4.61 -1.61
C GLU A 140 -9.41 -5.98 -0.92
N VAL A 141 -8.21 -6.45 -0.58
CA VAL A 141 -8.03 -7.73 0.12
C VAL A 141 -8.71 -7.76 1.50
N ALA A 142 -8.79 -6.62 2.18
CA ALA A 142 -9.44 -6.54 3.49
C ALA A 142 -10.96 -6.76 3.37
N LEU A 143 -11.58 -6.20 2.33
CA LEU A 143 -13.00 -6.44 2.05
C LEU A 143 -13.23 -7.88 1.59
N ALA A 144 -12.35 -8.41 0.73
CA ALA A 144 -12.39 -9.80 0.30
C ALA A 144 -12.30 -10.78 1.48
N ALA A 145 -11.44 -10.49 2.46
CA ALA A 145 -11.34 -11.28 3.69
C ALA A 145 -12.61 -11.17 4.54
N TYR A 146 -13.14 -9.95 4.70
CA TYR A 146 -14.36 -9.69 5.48
C TYR A 146 -15.58 -10.46 4.95
N ILE A 147 -15.77 -10.52 3.63
CA ILE A 147 -16.89 -11.26 3.00
C ILE A 147 -16.60 -12.75 2.78
N GLY A 148 -15.44 -13.25 3.22
CA GLY A 148 -15.07 -14.66 3.11
C GLY A 148 -14.71 -15.15 1.70
N LEU A 149 -14.25 -14.25 0.82
CA LEU A 149 -13.65 -14.64 -0.48
C LEU A 149 -12.24 -15.20 -0.31
N VAL A 150 -11.48 -14.66 0.63
CA VAL A 150 -10.18 -15.20 1.06
C VAL A 150 -10.20 -15.46 2.56
N PRO A 151 -9.65 -16.57 3.05
CA PRO A 151 -9.49 -16.78 4.49
C PRO A 151 -8.52 -15.73 5.07
N VAL A 152 -8.91 -15.07 6.17
CA VAL A 152 -8.06 -14.08 6.84
C VAL A 152 -6.72 -14.69 7.29
N ASP A 153 -6.73 -15.94 7.76
CA ASP A 153 -5.53 -16.66 8.17
C ASP A 153 -4.53 -16.85 7.03
N GLU A 154 -5.00 -17.03 5.79
CA GLU A 154 -4.11 -17.16 4.63
C GLU A 154 -3.49 -15.81 4.25
N VAL A 155 -4.19 -14.70 4.50
CA VAL A 155 -3.62 -13.36 4.37
C VAL A 155 -2.57 -13.14 5.47
N LEU A 156 -2.86 -13.49 6.73
CA LEU A 156 -1.90 -13.36 7.83
C LEU A 156 -0.61 -14.15 7.58
N LYS A 157 -0.72 -15.41 7.11
CA LYS A 157 0.44 -16.22 6.73
C LYS A 157 1.30 -15.54 5.67
N LEU A 158 0.68 -14.94 4.64
CA LEU A 158 1.41 -14.16 3.64
C LEU A 158 2.14 -12.99 4.29
N LEU A 159 1.52 -12.27 5.22
CA LEU A 159 2.12 -11.13 5.92
C LEU A 159 3.31 -11.52 6.80
N ASP A 160 3.27 -12.72 7.40
CA ASP A 160 4.36 -13.25 8.22
C ASP A 160 5.57 -13.70 7.39
N GLU A 161 5.38 -13.94 6.08
CA GLU A 161 6.44 -14.25 5.13
C GLU A 161 7.05 -13.01 4.46
N VAL A 162 6.58 -11.79 4.80
CA VAL A 162 7.05 -10.55 4.18
C VAL A 162 8.52 -10.31 4.49
N PRO A 163 9.38 -10.19 3.46
CA PRO A 163 10.79 -9.94 3.66
C PRO A 163 11.03 -8.46 4.04
N GLU A 164 12.13 -8.18 4.73
CA GLU A 164 12.46 -6.83 5.22
C GLU A 164 12.50 -5.78 4.10
N GLU A 165 12.83 -6.19 2.88
CA GLU A 165 12.94 -5.32 1.70
C GLU A 165 11.60 -4.95 1.04
N THR A 166 10.47 -5.55 1.47
CA THR A 166 9.15 -5.36 0.87
C THR A 166 8.17 -4.75 1.87
N ASP A 167 7.72 -3.53 1.60
CA ASP A 167 6.55 -2.99 2.27
C ASP A 167 5.26 -3.54 1.65
N VAL A 168 4.23 -3.80 2.46
CA VAL A 168 2.93 -4.29 1.99
C VAL A 168 1.82 -3.33 2.36
N VAL A 169 0.96 -3.01 1.39
CA VAL A 169 -0.24 -2.20 1.62
C VAL A 169 -1.48 -3.05 1.42
N LEU A 170 -2.32 -3.13 2.44
CA LEU A 170 -3.65 -3.70 2.40
C LEU A 170 -4.67 -2.57 2.28
N THR A 171 -5.64 -2.73 1.39
CA THR A 171 -6.78 -1.81 1.34
C THR A 171 -8.10 -2.57 1.46
N GLY A 172 -9.14 -1.83 1.86
CA GLY A 172 -10.52 -2.29 1.77
C GLY A 172 -11.36 -1.86 2.95
N ARG A 173 -12.68 -1.88 2.77
CA ARG A 173 -13.64 -1.60 3.86
C ARG A 173 -13.67 -2.77 4.84
N TYR A 174 -14.09 -2.48 6.08
CA TYR A 174 -14.39 -3.50 7.10
C TYR A 174 -13.26 -4.49 7.36
N ALA A 175 -12.02 -4.00 7.43
CA ALA A 175 -10.88 -4.87 7.67
C ALA A 175 -11.09 -5.74 8.92
N PRO A 176 -10.94 -7.07 8.82
CA PRO A 176 -11.01 -7.96 9.96
C PRO A 176 -10.07 -7.52 11.09
N PRO A 177 -10.47 -7.65 12.38
CA PRO A 177 -9.64 -7.25 13.52
C PRO A 177 -8.23 -7.84 13.50
N GLU A 178 -8.07 -9.03 12.94
CA GLU A 178 -6.79 -9.72 12.80
C GLU A 178 -5.83 -8.95 11.89
N LEU A 179 -6.32 -8.46 10.74
CA LEU A 179 -5.51 -7.61 9.84
C LEU A 179 -5.20 -6.26 10.48
N PHE A 180 -6.16 -5.71 11.24
CA PHE A 180 -5.95 -4.46 11.97
C PHE A 180 -4.83 -4.60 13.00
N ASN A 181 -4.86 -5.67 13.79
CA ASN A 181 -3.86 -5.95 14.82
C ASN A 181 -2.49 -6.31 14.24
N ARG A 182 -2.47 -6.94 13.06
CA ARG A 182 -1.23 -7.35 12.40
C ARG A 182 -0.49 -6.20 11.69
N ALA A 183 -1.19 -5.15 11.29
CA ALA A 183 -0.59 -4.03 10.56
C ALA A 183 0.30 -3.15 11.47
N ASP A 184 1.44 -2.69 10.96
CA ASP A 184 2.29 -1.70 11.64
C ASP A 184 1.65 -0.31 11.62
N PHE A 185 0.93 0.02 10.55
CA PHE A 185 0.25 1.28 10.37
C PHE A 185 -1.19 1.05 9.93
N VAL A 186 -2.13 1.68 10.63
CA VAL A 186 -3.53 1.70 10.20
C VAL A 186 -3.97 3.13 9.94
N ASN A 187 -4.47 3.39 8.74
CA ASN A 187 -5.14 4.63 8.39
C ASN A 187 -6.64 4.36 8.22
N LEU A 188 -7.44 4.96 9.10
CA LEU A 188 -8.89 4.89 9.04
C LEU A 188 -9.43 6.06 8.22
N VAL A 189 -9.80 5.78 6.98
CA VAL A 189 -10.37 6.75 6.05
C VAL A 189 -11.87 6.82 6.30
N VAL A 190 -12.34 7.95 6.82
CA VAL A 190 -13.76 8.25 7.06
C VAL A 190 -14.24 9.36 6.15
N GLU A 191 -15.44 9.21 5.62
CA GLU A 191 -16.07 10.28 4.86
C GLU A 191 -16.56 11.36 5.82
N ALA A 192 -15.89 12.51 5.84
CA ALA A 192 -16.31 13.64 6.66
C ALA A 192 -17.40 14.48 6.00
N LYS A 193 -17.36 14.59 4.66
CA LYS A 193 -18.31 15.36 3.85
C LYS A 193 -18.30 14.84 2.42
N SER A 194 -19.47 14.75 1.81
CA SER A 194 -19.67 14.40 0.40
C SER A 194 -20.66 15.38 -0.23
N PRO A 195 -20.56 15.71 -1.54
CA PRO A 195 -21.59 16.46 -2.22
C PRO A 195 -22.94 15.72 -2.16
N ARG A 196 -24.05 16.48 -2.24
CA ARG A 196 -25.41 15.89 -2.26
C ARG A 196 -25.65 15.05 -3.51
N GLU A 197 -25.05 15.44 -4.62
CA GLU A 197 -25.09 14.72 -5.89
C GLU A 197 -23.70 14.19 -6.18
N ILE A 198 -23.60 12.87 -6.35
CA ILE A 198 -22.37 12.20 -6.76
C ILE A 198 -22.23 12.46 -8.26
N TYR A 199 -21.15 13.11 -8.67
CA TYR A 199 -20.79 13.22 -10.08
C TYR A 199 -19.57 12.34 -10.36
N THR A 200 -19.52 11.76 -11.54
CA THR A 200 -18.39 10.95 -11.97
C THR A 200 -17.77 11.59 -13.20
N LYS A 201 -16.47 11.89 -13.13
CA LYS A 201 -15.68 12.28 -14.30
C LYS A 201 -14.68 11.17 -14.58
N THR A 202 -14.53 10.77 -15.84
CA THR A 202 -13.54 9.74 -16.20
C THR A 202 -12.16 10.11 -15.68
N GLY A 203 -11.55 9.20 -14.92
CA GLY A 203 -10.25 9.39 -14.25
C GLY A 203 -10.29 10.23 -12.97
N ILE A 204 -11.45 10.76 -12.57
CA ILE A 204 -11.65 11.54 -11.34
C ILE A 204 -12.98 11.10 -10.71
N THR A 205 -12.89 10.12 -9.81
CA THR A 205 -14.01 9.64 -9.00
C THR A 205 -13.77 9.94 -7.52
N HIS A 206 -14.86 10.14 -6.79
CA HIS A 206 -14.87 10.49 -5.37
C HIS A 206 -14.49 9.31 -4.48
#